data_AF-A0A0V1NRX6-F1
#
_entry.id   AF-A0A0V1NRX6-F1
#
_cell.length_a   1.000
_cell.length_b   1.000
_cell.length_c   1.000
_cell.angle_alpha   90.00
_cell.angle_beta   90.00
_cell.angle_gamma   90.00
#
_symmetry.space_group_name_H-M   'P 1'
#
loop_
_entity.id
_entity.type
_entity.pdbx_description
1 polymer ?
#
loop_
_entity_poly.entity_id
_entity_poly.type
_entity_poly.pdbx_seq_one_letter_code
_entity_poly.pdbx_strand_id
1 'polypeptide(L)'
;LPKNNSILKTMASDTAFKRIFKQFKSSSGSDAIQKAIDPSTESGSACFKPFQLIPLPEGLAANHLAEVGLHADLGFWKAAELSSKPGLILIRNAFTSLGQYFWVQTCMKSFPTLPHRSNLGGASVLGKVGTELANNAELCSRLRWITFGYHHDWDSKVYSNQERSLIPRELAQLSRIIAGRVGYADYEPEATIINYYNGKTTMSGHVDTSERNLDAPLISVSLGQTAIFLIGTSKPSDPPEALVLRSGDIVVMSGPSRVAFHALPRVICNVRYSKRAFQEEQQQQQQD
;
A
#
# COMPACT_ATOMS: atom_id res chain seq x y z
N LEU A 1 32.04 -34.87 19.46
CA LEU A 1 31.40 -35.13 18.16
C LEU A 1 31.09 -33.79 17.50
N PRO A 2 31.78 -33.42 16.40
CA PRO A 2 31.61 -32.12 15.78
C PRO A 2 30.40 -32.07 14.83
N LYS A 3 29.73 -30.91 14.83
CA LYS A 3 29.02 -30.25 13.72
C LYS A 3 28.12 -31.11 12.81
N ASN A 4 26.84 -31.22 13.17
CA ASN A 4 25.74 -31.50 12.23
C ASN A 4 24.89 -30.26 11.87
N ASN A 5 25.37 -29.04 12.18
CA ASN A 5 24.66 -27.79 11.87
C ASN A 5 25.02 -27.18 10.50
N SER A 6 25.91 -27.79 9.72
CA SER A 6 26.28 -27.29 8.39
C SER A 6 25.51 -27.94 7.25
N ILE A 7 24.84 -29.08 7.47
CA ILE A 7 24.09 -29.77 6.40
C ILE A 7 22.65 -29.25 6.31
N LEU A 8 22.05 -28.81 7.42
CA LEU A 8 20.72 -28.16 7.43
C LEU A 8 20.72 -26.69 6.98
N LYS A 9 21.88 -26.01 7.01
CA LYS A 9 22.00 -24.62 6.53
C LYS A 9 22.18 -24.48 5.02
N THR A 10 22.34 -25.60 4.30
CA THR A 10 22.78 -25.58 2.89
C THR A 10 21.70 -26.05 1.90
N MET A 11 20.43 -26.18 2.32
CA MET A 11 19.30 -26.50 1.44
C MET A 11 18.06 -25.58 1.58
N ALA A 12 18.20 -24.39 2.19
CA ALA A 12 17.10 -23.42 2.34
C ALA A 12 17.28 -22.12 1.51
N SER A 13 18.05 -22.16 0.42
CA SER A 13 18.54 -20.95 -0.27
C SER A 13 17.74 -20.49 -1.51
N ASP A 14 16.76 -21.25 -2.01
CA ASP A 14 16.03 -20.85 -3.23
C ASP A 14 14.54 -21.27 -3.24
N THR A 15 13.70 -20.54 -2.50
CA THR A 15 12.24 -20.74 -2.57
C THR A 15 11.69 -20.16 -3.88
N ALA A 16 10.55 -20.69 -4.34
CA ALA A 16 9.86 -20.16 -5.52
C ALA A 16 9.61 -18.65 -5.40
N PHE A 17 9.24 -18.18 -4.20
CA PHE A 17 9.08 -16.77 -3.90
C PHE A 17 10.36 -15.96 -4.11
N LYS A 18 11.50 -16.40 -3.56
CA LYS A 18 12.78 -15.69 -3.73
C LYS A 18 13.21 -15.62 -5.20
N ARG A 19 12.99 -16.69 -5.97
CA ARG A 19 13.30 -16.74 -7.40
C ARG A 19 12.44 -15.74 -8.19
N ILE A 20 11.12 -15.75 -7.98
CA ILE A 20 10.19 -14.82 -8.65
C ILE A 20 10.47 -13.37 -8.24
N PHE A 21 10.76 -13.11 -6.97
CA PHE A 21 11.19 -11.79 -6.50
C PHE A 21 12.43 -11.28 -7.25
N LYS A 22 13.48 -12.09 -7.37
CA LYS A 22 14.71 -11.73 -8.10
C LYS A 22 14.40 -11.45 -9.58
N GLN A 23 13.58 -12.28 -10.21
CA GLN A 23 13.16 -12.10 -11.60
C GLN A 23 12.53 -10.71 -11.82
N PHE A 24 11.46 -10.38 -11.07
CA PHE A 24 10.80 -9.07 -11.21
C PHE A 24 11.70 -7.90 -10.82
N LYS A 25 12.57 -8.06 -9.82
CA LYS A 25 13.55 -7.03 -9.45
C LYS A 25 14.48 -6.68 -10.61
N SER A 26 14.92 -7.69 -11.37
CA SER A 26 15.84 -7.52 -12.51
C SER A 26 15.18 -7.19 -13.85
N SER A 27 13.88 -7.47 -14.04
CA SER A 27 13.14 -7.21 -15.28
C SER A 27 13.16 -5.73 -15.67
N SER A 28 13.02 -5.42 -16.96
CA SER A 28 12.70 -4.06 -17.40
C SER A 28 11.29 -3.66 -16.93
N GLY A 29 10.95 -2.37 -16.97
CA GLY A 29 9.61 -1.90 -16.57
C GLY A 29 8.49 -2.50 -17.42
N SER A 30 8.65 -2.49 -18.75
CA SER A 30 7.68 -3.05 -19.69
C SER A 30 7.53 -4.57 -19.54
N ASP A 31 8.66 -5.29 -19.42
CA ASP A 31 8.65 -6.74 -19.23
C ASP A 31 7.96 -7.16 -17.92
N ALA A 32 8.22 -6.41 -16.84
CA ALA A 32 7.59 -6.66 -15.56
C ALA A 32 6.07 -6.46 -15.60
N ILE A 33 5.58 -5.41 -16.28
CA ILE A 33 4.13 -5.19 -16.47
C ILE A 33 3.52 -6.31 -17.31
N GLN A 34 4.16 -6.70 -18.41
CA GLN A 34 3.64 -7.74 -19.30
C GLN A 34 3.52 -9.11 -18.63
N LYS A 35 4.42 -9.43 -17.69
CA LYS A 35 4.43 -10.71 -16.96
C LYS A 35 3.53 -10.74 -15.74
N ALA A 36 3.17 -9.59 -15.19
CA ALA A 36 2.30 -9.49 -14.03
C ALA A 36 0.82 -9.50 -14.46
N ILE A 37 -0.05 -9.91 -13.53
CA ILE A 37 -1.50 -9.79 -13.68
C ILE A 37 -1.83 -8.29 -13.64
N ASP A 38 -2.33 -7.78 -14.76
CA ASP A 38 -2.77 -6.40 -14.90
C ASP A 38 -4.30 -6.34 -14.90
N PRO A 39 -4.96 -5.89 -13.81
CA PRO A 39 -6.41 -5.89 -13.71
C PRO A 39 -7.11 -4.94 -14.71
N SER A 40 -6.37 -4.13 -15.47
CA SER A 40 -6.93 -3.29 -16.55
C SER A 40 -6.91 -3.96 -17.92
N THR A 41 -6.30 -5.13 -18.06
CA THR A 41 -6.40 -5.93 -19.29
C THR A 41 -7.53 -6.95 -19.16
N GLU A 42 -8.04 -7.41 -20.29
CA GLU A 42 -9.05 -8.48 -20.32
C GLU A 42 -8.54 -9.75 -19.64
N SER A 43 -7.32 -10.18 -19.97
CA SER A 43 -6.71 -11.38 -19.39
C SER A 43 -6.44 -11.26 -17.90
N GLY A 44 -5.98 -10.09 -17.42
CA GLY A 44 -5.71 -9.89 -16.01
C GLY A 44 -6.98 -9.72 -15.18
N SER A 45 -8.01 -9.05 -15.72
CA SER A 45 -9.30 -8.92 -15.03
C SER A 45 -10.02 -10.27 -14.88
N ALA A 46 -9.83 -11.21 -15.82
CA ALA A 46 -10.36 -12.58 -15.71
C ALA A 46 -9.78 -13.40 -14.53
N CYS A 47 -8.64 -12.98 -13.95
CA CYS A 47 -8.11 -13.59 -12.73
C CYS A 47 -8.91 -13.22 -11.47
N PHE A 48 -9.73 -12.17 -11.54
CA PHE A 48 -10.51 -11.67 -10.43
C PHE A 48 -11.98 -12.01 -10.58
N LYS A 49 -12.65 -12.22 -9.44
CA LYS A 49 -14.11 -12.29 -9.35
C LYS A 49 -14.64 -10.95 -8.83
N PRO A 50 -15.79 -10.45 -9.32
CA PRO A 50 -16.38 -9.22 -8.81
C PRO A 50 -16.59 -9.29 -7.30
N PHE A 51 -16.26 -8.21 -6.59
CA PHE A 51 -16.49 -8.08 -5.15
C PHE A 51 -17.53 -6.99 -4.90
N GLN A 52 -18.64 -7.37 -4.29
CA GLN A 52 -19.71 -6.41 -3.99
C GLN A 52 -19.34 -5.61 -2.74
N LEU A 53 -19.05 -4.32 -2.92
CA LEU A 53 -18.83 -3.41 -1.80
C LEU A 53 -20.14 -3.19 -1.04
N ILE A 54 -20.05 -3.18 0.30
CA ILE A 54 -21.17 -2.93 1.20
C ILE A 54 -21.57 -1.46 1.13
N PRO A 55 -22.86 -1.11 0.96
CA PRO A 55 -23.36 0.25 0.97
C PRO A 55 -22.79 1.11 2.11
N LEU A 56 -22.60 2.40 1.85
CA LEU A 56 -22.17 3.31 2.91
C LEU A 56 -23.25 3.41 3.99
N PRO A 57 -22.88 3.61 5.27
CA PRO A 57 -23.85 3.86 6.33
C PRO A 57 -24.75 5.04 5.98
N GLU A 58 -26.01 4.96 6.41
CA GLU A 58 -26.95 6.07 6.29
C GLU A 58 -26.36 7.34 6.94
N GLY A 59 -26.50 8.47 6.25
CA GLY A 59 -25.97 9.76 6.73
C GLY A 59 -24.49 10.03 6.42
N LEU A 60 -23.72 9.07 5.87
CA LEU A 60 -22.39 9.39 5.36
C LEU A 60 -22.52 10.17 4.05
N ALA A 61 -22.48 11.49 4.17
CA ALA A 61 -22.67 12.40 3.05
C ALA A 61 -21.46 12.44 2.09
N ALA A 62 -21.73 12.76 0.81
CA ALA A 62 -20.73 12.84 -0.26
C ALA A 62 -19.53 13.73 0.05
N ASN A 63 -19.73 14.78 0.85
CA ASN A 63 -18.66 15.66 1.34
C ASN A 63 -17.61 14.90 2.18
N HIS A 64 -18.00 13.90 2.98
CA HIS A 64 -17.06 13.11 3.78
C HIS A 64 -16.14 12.23 2.91
N LEU A 65 -16.63 11.78 1.75
CA LEU A 65 -15.81 11.06 0.77
C LEU A 65 -14.84 12.02 0.08
N ALA A 66 -15.33 13.20 -0.31
CA ALA A 66 -14.53 14.24 -0.95
C ALA A 66 -13.41 14.77 -0.02
N GLU A 67 -13.66 14.88 1.29
CA GLU A 67 -12.66 15.28 2.30
C GLU A 67 -11.43 14.37 2.32
N VAL A 68 -11.60 13.09 2.01
CA VAL A 68 -10.50 12.11 1.90
C VAL A 68 -10.15 11.78 0.45
N GLY A 69 -10.59 12.59 -0.51
CA GLY A 69 -10.22 12.49 -1.92
C GLY A 69 -10.89 11.36 -2.71
N LEU A 70 -11.91 10.72 -2.16
CA LEU A 70 -12.63 9.63 -2.80
C LEU A 70 -13.75 10.14 -3.73
N HIS A 71 -14.08 9.37 -4.77
CA HIS A 71 -15.24 9.62 -5.61
C HIS A 71 -16.53 9.48 -4.77
N ALA A 72 -17.38 10.50 -4.84
CA ALA A 72 -18.72 10.46 -4.25
C ALA A 72 -19.67 9.53 -5.03
N ASP A 73 -19.48 9.44 -6.35
CA ASP A 73 -20.15 8.44 -7.17
C ASP A 73 -19.47 7.08 -7.01
N LEU A 74 -20.15 6.18 -6.30
CA LEU A 74 -19.67 4.84 -6.00
C LEU A 74 -19.60 3.94 -7.25
N GLY A 75 -20.23 4.32 -8.36
CA GLY A 75 -20.15 3.60 -9.63
C GLY A 75 -18.74 3.57 -10.23
N PHE A 76 -17.88 4.53 -9.86
CA PHE A 76 -16.46 4.55 -10.25
C PHE A 76 -15.64 3.46 -9.55
N TRP A 77 -16.04 3.05 -8.35
CA TRP A 77 -15.27 2.09 -7.55
C TRP A 77 -15.39 0.69 -8.16
N LYS A 78 -14.27 0.14 -8.63
CA LYS A 78 -14.22 -1.22 -9.16
C LYS A 78 -13.52 -2.14 -8.16
N ALA A 79 -14.30 -2.91 -7.43
CA ALA A 79 -13.80 -3.87 -6.46
C ALA A 79 -13.87 -5.30 -6.99
N ALA A 80 -12.78 -6.04 -6.85
CA ALA A 80 -12.72 -7.43 -7.24
C ALA A 80 -11.75 -8.19 -6.34
N GLU A 81 -12.03 -9.47 -6.09
CA GLU A 81 -11.21 -10.35 -5.27
C GLU A 81 -10.38 -11.26 -6.18
N LEU A 82 -9.09 -11.42 -5.88
CA LEU A 82 -8.22 -12.30 -6.65
C LEU A 82 -8.61 -13.76 -6.41
N SER A 83 -9.02 -14.47 -7.46
CA SER A 83 -9.65 -15.80 -7.32
C SER A 83 -8.74 -16.85 -6.68
N SER A 84 -7.44 -16.76 -6.93
CA SER A 84 -6.39 -17.63 -6.39
C SER A 84 -5.97 -17.27 -4.95
N LYS A 85 -6.33 -16.08 -4.46
CA LYS A 85 -5.93 -15.54 -3.14
C LYS A 85 -7.15 -15.02 -2.36
N PRO A 86 -7.95 -15.91 -1.76
CA PRO A 86 -9.11 -15.51 -0.98
C PRO A 86 -8.78 -14.48 0.10
N GLY A 87 -9.62 -13.44 0.18
CA GLY A 87 -9.48 -12.29 1.05
C GLY A 87 -8.55 -11.19 0.53
N LEU A 88 -7.89 -11.36 -0.63
CA LEU A 88 -7.18 -10.28 -1.31
C LEU A 88 -8.15 -9.53 -2.23
N ILE A 89 -8.61 -8.37 -1.77
CA ILE A 89 -9.53 -7.51 -2.51
C ILE A 89 -8.73 -6.34 -3.10
N LEU A 90 -8.91 -6.09 -4.39
CA LEU A 90 -8.40 -4.91 -5.07
C LEU A 90 -9.56 -3.97 -5.36
N ILE A 91 -9.44 -2.71 -4.92
CA ILE A 91 -10.38 -1.64 -5.23
C ILE A 91 -9.66 -0.61 -6.09
N ARG A 92 -10.16 -0.39 -7.31
CA ARG A 92 -9.62 0.56 -8.28
C ARG A 92 -10.56 1.73 -8.47
N ASN A 93 -9.98 2.86 -8.89
CA ASN A 93 -10.70 4.10 -9.22
C ASN A 93 -11.57 4.66 -8.08
N ALA A 94 -11.24 4.33 -6.83
CA ALA A 94 -11.93 4.88 -5.66
C ALA A 94 -11.56 6.36 -5.44
N PHE A 95 -10.33 6.76 -5.76
CA PHE A 95 -9.86 8.13 -5.63
C PHE A 95 -10.08 8.94 -6.90
N THR A 96 -10.49 10.20 -6.73
CA THR A 96 -10.40 11.20 -7.79
C THR A 96 -8.92 11.55 -8.06
N SER A 97 -8.60 12.08 -9.24
CA SER A 97 -7.24 12.54 -9.55
C SER A 97 -6.75 13.62 -8.56
N LEU A 98 -7.65 14.54 -8.17
CA LEU A 98 -7.35 15.57 -7.16
C LEU A 98 -7.13 14.95 -5.77
N GLY A 99 -7.90 13.91 -5.43
CA GLY A 99 -7.72 13.14 -4.20
C GLY A 99 -6.37 12.45 -4.13
N GLN A 100 -5.94 11.80 -5.22
CA GLN A 100 -4.59 11.22 -5.30
C GLN A 100 -3.52 12.30 -5.14
N TYR A 101 -3.67 13.46 -5.79
CA TYR A 101 -2.75 14.59 -5.62
C TYR A 101 -2.72 15.10 -4.18
N PHE A 102 -3.88 15.25 -3.53
CA PHE A 102 -4.01 15.61 -2.13
C PHE A 102 -3.19 14.65 -1.25
N TRP A 103 -3.40 13.34 -1.37
CA TRP A 103 -2.66 12.37 -0.56
C TRP A 103 -1.16 12.36 -0.84
N VAL A 104 -0.72 12.52 -2.09
CA VAL A 104 0.70 12.67 -2.41
C VAL A 104 1.28 13.92 -1.74
N GLN A 105 0.59 15.06 -1.77
CA GLN A 105 1.03 16.27 -1.07
C GLN A 105 1.06 16.05 0.44
N THR A 106 0.02 15.45 1.01
CA THR A 106 -0.08 15.17 2.45
C THR A 106 1.06 14.26 2.91
N CYS A 107 1.34 13.16 2.20
CA CYS A 107 2.45 12.26 2.50
C CYS A 107 3.84 12.92 2.38
N MET A 108 4.01 13.85 1.44
CA MET A 108 5.31 14.49 1.19
C MET A 108 5.56 15.76 2.01
N LYS A 109 4.50 16.45 2.44
CA LYS A 109 4.59 17.79 3.04
C LYS A 109 3.94 17.91 4.41
N SER A 110 2.81 17.24 4.66
CA SER A 110 2.06 17.40 5.90
C SER A 110 2.47 16.37 6.95
N PHE A 111 2.43 15.07 6.61
CA PHE A 111 2.77 14.01 7.56
C PHE A 111 4.18 14.07 8.16
N PRO A 112 5.23 14.46 7.42
CA PRO A 112 6.56 14.67 8.01
C PRO A 112 6.63 15.76 9.08
N THR A 113 5.63 16.65 9.20
CA THR A 113 5.62 17.72 10.22
C THR A 113 4.87 17.34 11.49
N LEU A 114 4.05 16.29 11.44
CA LEU A 114 3.29 15.80 12.60
C LEU A 114 4.17 14.95 13.53
N PRO A 115 3.79 14.73 14.80
CA PRO A 115 4.45 13.75 15.67
C PRO A 115 4.40 12.33 15.07
N HIS A 116 5.57 11.80 14.72
CA HIS A 116 5.73 10.49 14.09
C HIS A 116 7.10 9.88 14.41
N ARG A 117 7.30 8.61 14.06
CA ARG A 117 8.63 8.00 13.91
C ARG A 117 8.94 7.77 12.44
N SER A 118 10.19 8.03 12.03
CA SER A 118 10.69 7.75 10.67
C SER A 118 12.06 7.08 10.71
N ASN A 119 12.51 6.57 9.56
CA ASN A 119 13.87 6.08 9.41
C ASN A 119 14.95 7.17 9.49
N LEU A 120 14.56 8.45 9.49
CA LEU A 120 15.45 9.60 9.62
C LEU A 120 15.41 10.21 11.04
N GLY A 121 14.69 9.57 11.97
CA GLY A 121 14.47 10.05 13.33
C GLY A 121 13.02 10.52 13.55
N GLY A 122 12.77 11.18 14.68
CA GLY A 122 11.46 11.73 15.01
C GLY A 122 11.15 13.07 14.34
N ALA A 123 9.98 13.62 14.64
CA ALA A 123 9.51 14.92 14.12
C ALA A 123 10.45 16.10 14.40
N SER A 124 11.39 16.01 15.35
CA SER A 124 12.38 17.07 15.59
C SER A 124 13.43 17.21 14.47
N VAL A 125 13.63 16.15 13.66
CA VAL A 125 14.57 16.15 12.51
C VAL A 125 13.84 16.58 11.24
N LEU A 126 12.62 16.08 11.00
CA LEU A 126 11.83 16.39 9.81
C LEU A 126 10.97 17.66 9.97
N GLY A 127 10.51 17.97 11.19
CA GLY A 127 9.67 19.13 11.49
C GLY A 127 10.43 20.46 11.49
N LYS A 128 11.74 20.47 11.74
CA LYS A 128 12.59 21.65 11.48
C LYS A 128 12.75 21.94 9.98
N VAL A 129 12.55 20.92 9.15
CA VAL A 129 12.59 20.99 7.68
C VAL A 129 11.19 21.25 7.10
N GLY A 130 10.10 21.14 7.89
CA GLY A 130 8.77 21.62 7.52
C GLY A 130 8.33 21.30 6.08
N THR A 131 7.76 22.29 5.41
CA THR A 131 7.38 22.28 3.97
C THR A 131 8.56 22.07 3.02
N GLU A 132 9.80 22.06 3.51
CA GLU A 132 11.01 21.89 2.72
C GLU A 132 11.37 20.43 2.47
N LEU A 133 10.75 19.40 3.09
CA LEU A 133 11.11 18.01 2.74
C LEU A 133 10.97 17.79 1.24
N ALA A 134 9.83 18.20 0.66
CA ALA A 134 9.60 18.15 -0.79
C ALA A 134 10.59 18.99 -1.61
N ASN A 135 11.24 19.99 -0.99
CA ASN A 135 12.24 20.85 -1.61
C ASN A 135 13.68 20.43 -1.27
N ASN A 136 13.87 19.46 -0.37
CA ASN A 136 15.15 18.94 0.09
C ASN A 136 15.37 17.55 -0.54
N ALA A 137 15.98 17.56 -1.72
CA ALA A 137 16.21 16.36 -2.52
C ALA A 137 17.00 15.27 -1.76
N GLU A 138 17.94 15.67 -0.89
CA GLU A 138 18.73 14.71 -0.11
C GLU A 138 17.84 13.96 0.90
N LEU A 139 17.08 14.69 1.72
CA LEU A 139 16.21 14.07 2.73
C LEU A 139 15.10 13.25 2.06
N CYS A 140 14.46 13.77 1.00
CA CYS A 140 13.52 12.99 0.18
C CYS A 140 14.13 11.68 -0.33
N SER A 141 15.38 11.71 -0.81
CA SER A 141 16.05 10.52 -1.33
C SER A 141 16.37 9.47 -0.26
N ARG A 142 16.41 9.88 1.02
CA ARG A 142 16.75 9.02 2.16
C ARG A 142 15.54 8.57 2.97
N LEU A 143 14.39 9.25 2.87
CA LEU A 143 13.15 8.84 3.54
C LEU A 143 12.66 7.50 2.97
N ARG A 144 12.28 6.58 3.85
CA ARG A 144 11.84 5.21 3.53
C ARG A 144 10.54 4.87 4.21
N TRP A 145 10.35 5.30 5.45
CA TRP A 145 9.09 5.07 6.14
C TRP A 145 8.78 6.17 7.17
N ILE A 146 7.48 6.38 7.38
CA ILE A 146 6.91 7.13 8.50
C ILE A 146 5.86 6.23 9.16
N THR A 147 5.76 6.29 10.50
CA THR A 147 4.72 5.57 11.25
C THR A 147 3.90 6.51 12.13
N PHE A 148 2.60 6.22 12.23
CA PHE A 148 1.63 6.87 13.12
C PHE A 148 0.89 5.84 13.96
N GLY A 149 0.26 6.28 15.05
CA GLY A 149 -0.40 5.38 15.98
C GLY A 149 0.63 4.63 16.81
N TYR A 150 0.39 3.35 17.09
CA TYR A 150 1.42 2.49 17.68
C TYR A 150 2.59 2.34 16.71
N HIS A 151 3.79 2.68 17.17
CA HIS A 151 4.97 2.57 16.33
C HIS A 151 5.49 1.14 16.31
N HIS A 152 5.72 0.61 15.10
CA HIS A 152 6.33 -0.70 14.92
C HIS A 152 7.79 -0.65 15.38
N ASP A 153 8.16 -1.56 16.27
CA ASP A 153 9.55 -1.81 16.60
C ASP A 153 10.11 -2.85 15.64
N TRP A 154 11.02 -2.43 14.77
CA TRP A 154 11.61 -3.29 13.74
C TRP A 154 12.50 -4.40 14.32
N ASP A 155 13.03 -4.23 15.54
CA ASP A 155 13.91 -5.21 16.19
C ASP A 155 13.07 -6.28 16.88
N SER A 156 12.13 -5.86 17.72
CA SER A 156 11.29 -6.78 18.50
C SER A 156 10.07 -7.29 17.74
N LYS A 157 9.69 -6.62 16.63
CA LYS A 157 8.51 -6.89 15.80
C LYS A 157 7.20 -6.92 16.58
N VAL A 158 7.09 -6.07 17.60
CA VAL A 158 5.89 -5.90 18.40
C VAL A 158 5.53 -4.44 18.54
N TYR A 159 4.24 -4.17 18.73
CA TYR A 159 3.73 -2.86 19.10
C TYR A 159 3.75 -2.69 20.62
N SER A 160 4.24 -1.54 21.09
CA SER A 160 4.27 -1.17 22.51
C SER A 160 3.30 -0.04 22.82
N ASN A 161 2.63 -0.12 23.98
CA ASN A 161 1.74 0.95 24.45
C ASN A 161 2.48 2.25 24.81
N GLN A 162 3.79 2.18 25.03
CA GLN A 162 4.60 3.34 25.43
C GLN A 162 5.06 4.19 24.24
N GLU A 163 5.00 3.64 23.02
CA GLU A 163 5.58 4.24 21.82
C GLU A 163 4.48 4.49 20.79
N ARG A 164 3.77 5.60 20.97
CA ARG A 164 2.59 5.95 20.17
C ARG A 164 2.52 7.43 19.86
N SER A 165 2.11 7.76 18.63
CA SER A 165 1.62 9.08 18.24
C SER A 165 0.13 9.04 17.89
N LEU A 166 -0.48 10.20 17.63
CA LEU A 166 -1.85 10.25 17.11
C LEU A 166 -1.86 9.84 15.63
N ILE A 167 -2.92 9.15 15.21
CA ILE A 167 -3.19 8.90 13.81
C ILE A 167 -3.87 10.15 13.23
N PRO A 168 -3.39 10.70 12.10
CA PRO A 168 -4.04 11.80 11.41
C PRO A 168 -5.50 11.49 11.09
N ARG A 169 -6.40 12.45 11.32
CA ARG A 169 -7.85 12.25 11.20
C ARG A 169 -8.25 11.73 9.82
N GLU A 170 -7.67 12.29 8.77
CA GLU A 170 -7.90 11.92 7.39
C GLU A 170 -7.50 10.46 7.09
N LEU A 171 -6.40 9.96 7.69
CA LEU A 171 -6.01 8.56 7.57
C LEU A 171 -7.02 7.65 8.28
N ALA A 172 -7.42 8.04 9.50
CA ALA A 172 -8.42 7.27 10.24
C ALA A 172 -9.75 7.20 9.49
N GLN A 173 -10.24 8.33 8.97
CA GLN A 173 -11.47 8.44 8.20
C GLN A 173 -11.40 7.62 6.91
N LEU A 174 -10.31 7.73 6.14
CA LEU A 174 -10.10 6.94 4.93
C LEU A 174 -10.15 5.44 5.23
N SER A 175 -9.38 4.98 6.23
CA SER A 175 -9.32 3.55 6.57
C SER A 175 -10.66 3.01 7.05
N ARG A 176 -11.41 3.75 7.89
CA ARG A 176 -12.77 3.34 8.31
C ARG A 176 -13.73 3.20 7.14
N ILE A 177 -13.71 4.16 6.20
CA ILE A 177 -14.55 4.10 5.00
C ILE A 177 -14.21 2.84 4.21
N ILE A 178 -12.94 2.61 3.86
CA ILE A 178 -12.54 1.44 3.07
C ILE A 178 -12.87 0.12 3.80
N ALA A 179 -12.56 0.02 5.10
CA ALA A 179 -12.83 -1.15 5.91
C ALA A 179 -14.33 -1.47 5.99
N GLY A 180 -15.18 -0.46 6.24
CA GLY A 180 -16.62 -0.62 6.27
C GLY A 180 -17.17 -1.11 4.93
N ARG A 181 -16.64 -0.59 3.81
CA ARG A 181 -17.02 -1.01 2.45
C ARG A 181 -16.69 -2.48 2.14
N VAL A 182 -15.75 -3.09 2.86
CA VAL A 182 -15.37 -4.50 2.68
C VAL A 182 -15.79 -5.42 3.83
N GLY A 183 -16.69 -4.97 4.73
CA GLY A 183 -17.27 -5.83 5.78
C GLY A 183 -16.78 -5.62 7.19
N TYR A 184 -15.94 -4.62 7.45
CA TYR A 184 -15.37 -4.36 8.77
C TYR A 184 -15.85 -3.00 9.30
N ALA A 185 -17.13 -2.94 9.69
CA ALA A 185 -17.79 -1.70 10.14
C ALA A 185 -17.16 -1.11 11.42
N ASP A 186 -16.70 -1.97 12.33
CA ASP A 186 -16.09 -1.59 13.61
C ASP A 186 -14.56 -1.46 13.53
N TYR A 187 -14.00 -1.39 12.32
CA TYR A 187 -12.56 -1.25 12.13
C TYR A 187 -12.07 0.10 12.67
N GLU A 188 -11.05 0.05 13.53
CA GLU A 188 -10.33 1.22 14.00
C GLU A 188 -8.85 1.08 13.64
N PRO A 189 -8.26 2.02 12.87
CA PRO A 189 -6.83 1.98 12.62
C PRO A 189 -6.09 2.37 13.89
N GLU A 190 -5.15 1.52 14.31
CA GLU A 190 -4.33 1.75 15.51
C GLU A 190 -2.84 1.94 15.17
N ALA A 191 -2.41 1.52 13.99
CA ALA A 191 -1.08 1.72 13.46
C ALA A 191 -1.15 2.04 11.96
N THR A 192 -0.25 2.89 11.48
CA THR A 192 -0.12 3.20 10.05
C THR A 192 1.35 3.30 9.67
N ILE A 193 1.72 2.73 8.53
CA ILE A 193 3.06 2.83 7.95
C ILE A 193 2.92 3.44 6.55
N ILE A 194 3.63 4.53 6.31
CA ILE A 194 3.75 5.16 5.00
C ILE A 194 5.12 4.79 4.46
N ASN A 195 5.16 4.01 3.38
CA ASN A 195 6.39 3.56 2.75
C ASN A 195 6.75 4.45 1.54
N TYR A 196 7.99 4.92 1.50
CA TYR A 196 8.53 5.75 0.43
C TYR A 196 9.50 4.94 -0.43
N TYR A 197 9.06 4.62 -1.64
CA TYR A 197 9.86 3.89 -2.62
C TYR A 197 10.44 4.87 -3.64
N ASN A 198 11.77 4.95 -3.72
CA ASN A 198 12.41 5.49 -4.90
C ASN A 198 12.47 4.39 -5.98
N GLY A 199 12.69 4.73 -7.25
CA GLY A 199 12.68 3.76 -8.37
C GLY A 199 13.68 2.59 -8.27
N LYS A 200 14.52 2.54 -7.21
CA LYS A 200 15.45 1.45 -6.91
C LYS A 200 15.11 0.71 -5.60
N THR A 201 14.19 1.23 -4.78
CA THR A 201 13.80 0.62 -3.51
C THR A 201 12.93 -0.62 -3.77
N THR A 202 13.15 -1.65 -2.95
CA THR A 202 12.34 -2.87 -2.96
C THR A 202 11.95 -3.23 -1.54
N MET A 203 10.80 -3.88 -1.36
CA MET A 203 10.42 -4.52 -0.11
C MET A 203 10.54 -6.03 -0.26
N SER A 204 11.43 -6.64 0.53
CA SER A 204 11.63 -8.10 0.50
C SER A 204 10.38 -8.83 1.00
N GLY A 205 10.31 -10.12 0.67
CA GLY A 205 9.24 -10.99 1.14
C GLY A 205 9.13 -11.02 2.67
N HIS A 206 7.92 -10.76 3.19
CA HIS A 206 7.59 -10.78 4.62
C HIS A 206 6.10 -11.07 4.84
N VAL A 207 5.70 -11.22 6.10
CA VAL A 207 4.30 -11.31 6.54
C VAL A 207 4.09 -10.32 7.67
N ASP A 208 2.97 -9.60 7.66
CA ASP A 208 2.60 -8.69 8.74
C ASP A 208 1.81 -9.44 9.81
N THR A 209 2.51 -9.84 10.87
CA THR A 209 1.95 -10.60 11.99
C THR A 209 2.24 -9.94 13.34
N SER A 210 2.62 -8.65 13.31
CA SER A 210 2.99 -7.92 14.53
C SER A 210 1.75 -7.45 15.31
N GLU A 211 0.59 -7.33 14.64
CA GLU A 211 -0.68 -7.00 15.26
C GLU A 211 -1.25 -8.18 16.05
N ARG A 212 -1.93 -7.89 17.17
CA ARG A 212 -2.58 -8.91 17.99
C ARG A 212 -3.83 -9.49 17.33
N ASN A 213 -4.60 -8.64 16.66
CA ASN A 213 -5.81 -9.03 15.95
C ASN A 213 -5.48 -9.24 14.47
N LEU A 214 -5.35 -10.50 14.06
CA LEU A 214 -5.13 -10.89 12.67
C LEU A 214 -6.43 -11.18 11.91
N ASP A 215 -7.59 -11.00 12.53
CA ASP A 215 -8.89 -11.05 11.84
C ASP A 215 -9.22 -9.70 11.18
N ALA A 216 -8.67 -8.60 11.70
CA ALA A 216 -8.78 -7.28 11.10
C ALA A 216 -7.98 -7.18 9.78
N PRO A 217 -8.52 -6.50 8.75
CA PRO A 217 -7.87 -6.39 7.45
C PRO A 217 -6.66 -5.47 7.51
N LEU A 218 -5.70 -5.69 6.61
CA LEU A 218 -4.66 -4.73 6.27
C LEU A 218 -5.09 -3.97 5.01
N ILE A 219 -5.13 -2.64 5.09
CA ILE A 219 -5.48 -1.75 3.98
C ILE A 219 -4.22 -1.05 3.49
N SER A 220 -3.89 -1.22 2.21
CA SER A 220 -2.74 -0.62 1.56
C SER A 220 -3.18 0.23 0.37
N VAL A 221 -2.76 1.49 0.33
CA VAL A 221 -3.07 2.43 -0.75
C VAL A 221 -1.79 2.73 -1.53
N SER A 222 -1.81 2.53 -2.84
CA SER A 222 -0.69 2.86 -3.73
C SER A 222 -0.87 4.25 -4.33
N LEU A 223 0.15 5.09 -4.25
CA LEU A 223 0.14 6.44 -4.82
C LEU A 223 1.44 6.68 -5.58
N GLY A 224 1.34 7.27 -6.77
CA GLY A 224 2.52 7.58 -7.57
C GLY A 224 2.81 6.54 -8.65
N GLN A 225 4.09 6.20 -8.80
CA GLN A 225 4.56 5.34 -9.86
C GLN A 225 3.95 3.93 -9.81
N THR A 226 3.87 3.27 -10.96
CA THR A 226 3.40 1.88 -11.04
C THR A 226 4.32 0.96 -10.24
N ALA A 227 3.78 0.00 -9.50
CA ALA A 227 4.55 -0.99 -8.75
C ALA A 227 4.14 -2.42 -9.14
N ILE A 228 5.09 -3.34 -8.99
CA ILE A 228 4.79 -4.77 -9.00
C ILE A 228 4.70 -5.25 -7.56
N PHE A 229 3.54 -5.77 -7.19
CA PHE A 229 3.28 -6.37 -5.89
C PHE A 229 3.25 -7.89 -6.02
N LEU A 230 3.99 -8.59 -5.18
CA LEU A 230 3.95 -10.06 -5.12
C LEU A 230 3.11 -10.51 -3.94
N ILE A 231 2.19 -11.44 -4.18
CA ILE A 231 1.36 -12.06 -3.15
C ILE A 231 1.44 -13.59 -3.23
N GLY A 232 1.91 -14.19 -2.15
CA GLY A 232 2.06 -15.63 -1.96
C GLY A 232 0.89 -16.25 -1.21
N THR A 233 1.19 -17.23 -0.37
CA THR A 233 0.27 -17.78 0.65
C THR A 233 0.94 -17.61 2.01
N SER A 234 0.38 -18.18 3.08
CA SER A 234 1.08 -18.29 4.36
C SER A 234 2.32 -19.19 4.31
N LYS A 235 2.55 -19.93 3.22
CA LYS A 235 3.71 -20.80 3.01
C LYS A 235 4.73 -20.13 2.07
N PRO A 236 5.94 -19.78 2.55
CA PRO A 236 6.97 -19.13 1.72
C PRO A 236 7.51 -19.98 0.54
N SER A 237 7.20 -21.29 0.53
CA SER A 237 7.53 -22.22 -0.55
C SER A 237 6.64 -22.04 -1.77
N ASP A 238 5.41 -21.55 -1.58
CA ASP A 238 4.43 -21.43 -2.65
C ASP A 238 4.83 -20.28 -3.59
N PRO A 239 4.66 -20.44 -4.91
CA PRO A 239 4.98 -19.37 -5.85
C PRO A 239 4.02 -18.18 -5.63
N PRO A 240 4.54 -16.94 -5.55
CA PRO A 240 3.70 -15.76 -5.56
C PRO A 240 3.15 -15.47 -6.95
N GLU A 241 2.03 -14.78 -6.96
CA GLU A 241 1.51 -14.10 -8.13
C GLU A 241 1.94 -12.64 -8.09
N ALA A 242 2.18 -12.07 -9.27
CA ALA A 242 2.58 -10.67 -9.41
C ALA A 242 1.40 -9.85 -9.91
N LEU A 243 1.09 -8.76 -9.23
CA LEU A 243 0.03 -7.82 -9.57
C LEU A 243 0.63 -6.47 -9.98
N VAL A 244 0.08 -5.85 -11.01
CA VAL A 244 0.37 -4.45 -11.35
C VAL A 244 -0.50 -3.56 -10.46
N LEU A 245 0.13 -2.76 -9.62
CA LEU A 245 -0.53 -1.70 -8.83
C LEU A 245 -0.21 -0.33 -9.42
N ARG A 246 -1.25 0.47 -9.61
CA ARG A 246 -1.16 1.85 -10.09
C ARG A 246 -1.58 2.83 -8.99
N SER A 247 -1.34 4.10 -9.25
CA SER A 247 -1.78 5.18 -8.37
C SER A 247 -3.29 5.15 -8.16
N GLY A 248 -3.70 5.21 -6.89
CA GLY A 248 -5.08 5.13 -6.45
C GLY A 248 -5.60 3.71 -6.23
N ASP A 249 -4.86 2.66 -6.61
CA ASP A 249 -5.26 1.29 -6.31
C ASP A 249 -5.15 1.01 -4.80
N ILE A 250 -6.16 0.34 -4.26
CA ILE A 250 -6.25 -0.07 -2.86
C ILE A 250 -6.24 -1.58 -2.80
N VAL A 251 -5.31 -2.15 -2.05
CA VAL A 251 -5.26 -3.58 -1.72
C VAL A 251 -5.74 -3.77 -0.30
N VAL A 252 -6.73 -4.62 -0.10
CA VAL A 252 -7.17 -5.08 1.21
C VAL A 252 -6.79 -6.54 1.37
N MET A 253 -6.02 -6.86 2.41
CA MET A 253 -5.64 -8.21 2.78
C MET A 253 -6.42 -8.63 4.01
N SER A 254 -7.31 -9.60 3.87
CA SER A 254 -8.21 -10.09 4.91
C SER A 254 -8.30 -11.62 4.88
N GLY A 255 -8.84 -12.24 5.93
CA GLY A 255 -8.97 -13.71 5.99
C GLY A 255 -7.66 -14.43 5.63
N PRO A 256 -7.66 -15.41 4.70
CA PRO A 256 -6.44 -16.13 4.33
C PRO A 256 -5.30 -15.27 3.79
N SER A 257 -5.60 -14.15 3.10
CA SER A 257 -4.56 -13.28 2.55
C SER A 257 -3.93 -12.37 3.63
N ARG A 258 -4.59 -12.15 4.77
CA ARG A 258 -4.09 -11.30 5.87
C ARG A 258 -2.73 -11.74 6.41
N VAL A 259 -2.42 -13.03 6.31
CA VAL A 259 -1.15 -13.65 6.73
C VAL A 259 -0.36 -14.22 5.55
N ALA A 260 -0.62 -13.74 4.34
CA ALA A 260 0.12 -14.16 3.15
C ALA A 260 1.48 -13.45 3.03
N PHE A 261 2.48 -14.21 2.61
CA PHE A 261 3.80 -13.68 2.29
C PHE A 261 3.72 -12.76 1.09
N HIS A 262 4.29 -11.55 1.19
CA HIS A 262 4.17 -10.56 0.13
C HIS A 262 5.42 -9.67 0.03
N ALA A 263 5.59 -9.03 -1.13
CA ALA A 263 6.77 -8.23 -1.45
C ALA A 263 6.49 -7.15 -2.49
N LEU A 264 7.40 -6.19 -2.61
CA LEU A 264 7.40 -5.19 -3.68
C LEU A 264 8.78 -5.20 -4.36
N PRO A 265 8.99 -6.05 -5.38
CA PRO A 265 10.28 -6.18 -6.06
C PRO A 265 10.62 -5.00 -6.99
N ARG A 266 9.64 -4.23 -7.45
CA ARG A 266 9.87 -3.22 -8.49
C ARG A 266 8.90 -2.05 -8.43
N VAL A 267 9.44 -0.84 -8.57
CA VAL A 267 8.73 0.39 -8.93
C VAL A 267 9.15 0.81 -10.34
N ILE A 268 8.19 1.25 -11.14
CA ILE A 268 8.36 1.55 -12.57
C ILE A 268 8.02 3.03 -12.78
N CYS A 269 9.03 3.83 -13.11
CA CYS A 269 8.89 5.27 -13.33
C CYS A 269 8.28 5.58 -14.71
N ASN A 270 6.99 5.26 -14.91
CA ASN A 270 6.26 5.44 -16.17
C ASN A 270 5.15 6.50 -16.10
N VAL A 271 4.80 6.99 -14.91
CA VAL A 271 3.76 8.01 -14.75
C VAL A 271 4.41 9.39 -14.63
N ARG A 272 3.96 10.34 -15.45
CA ARG A 272 4.36 11.76 -15.33
C ARG A 272 3.30 12.52 -14.56
N TYR A 273 3.60 12.85 -13.31
CA TYR A 273 2.78 13.76 -12.53
C TYR A 273 3.11 15.20 -12.92
N SER A 274 2.14 15.92 -13.47
CA SER A 274 2.25 17.37 -13.63
C SER A 274 0.99 18.04 -13.07
N LYS A 275 1.18 19.18 -12.40
CA LYS A 275 0.07 20.03 -11.93
C LYS A 275 -0.90 20.36 -13.06
N ARG A 276 -0.37 20.52 -14.28
CA ARG A 276 -1.12 20.77 -15.51
C ARG A 276 -1.99 19.57 -15.92
N ALA A 277 -1.46 18.34 -15.92
CA ALA A 277 -2.23 17.14 -16.23
C ALA A 277 -3.42 16.95 -15.27
N PHE A 278 -3.22 17.24 -13.98
CA PHE A 278 -4.31 17.23 -12.99
C PHE A 278 -5.37 18.33 -13.23
N GLN A 279 -4.96 19.50 -13.73
CA GLN A 279 -5.86 20.59 -14.07
C GLN A 279 -6.61 20.34 -15.38
N GLU A 280 -5.98 19.67 -16.35
CA GLU A 280 -6.57 19.30 -17.64
C GLU A 280 -7.63 18.19 -17.48
N GLU A 281 -7.38 17.17 -16.64
CA GLU A 281 -8.38 16.14 -16.31
C GLU A 281 -9.64 16.74 -15.63
N GLN A 282 -9.47 17.79 -14.81
CA GLN A 282 -10.60 18.49 -14.18
C GLN A 282 -11.42 19.30 -15.18
N GLN A 283 -10.80 19.90 -16.19
CA GLN A 283 -11.50 20.66 -17.23
C GLN A 283 -12.32 19.74 -18.13
N GLN A 284 -11.83 18.53 -18.43
CA GLN A 284 -12.57 17.54 -19.20
C GLN A 284 -13.77 16.97 -18.44
N GLN A 285 -13.63 16.68 -17.13
CA GLN A 285 -14.74 16.16 -16.31
C GLN A 285 -15.82 17.22 -15.99
N GLN A 286 -15.58 18.51 -16.24
CA GLN A 286 -16.58 19.58 -16.11
C GLN A 286 -17.28 19.92 -17.44
N GLN A 287 -16.84 19.33 -18.55
CA GLN A 287 -17.41 19.55 -19.89
C GLN A 287 -18.31 18.41 -20.37
N ASP A 288 -18.28 17.26 -19.68
CA ASP A 288 -19.17 16.10 -19.87
C ASP A 288 -20.27 16.07 -18.80
#